data_AF-A0A850ETJ0-F1
#
_entry.id   AF-A0A850ETJ0-F1
#
_cell.length_a   1.000
_cell.length_b   1.000
_cell.length_c   1.000
_cell.angle_alpha   90.00
_cell.angle_beta   90.00
_cell.angle_gamma   90.00
#
_symmetry.space_group_name_H-M   'P 1'
#
loop_
_entity.id
_entity.type
_entity.pdbx_description
1 polymer ?
#
loop_
_entity_poly.entity_id
_entity_poly.type
_entity_poly.pdbx_seq_one_letter_code
_entity_poly.pdbx_strand_id
1 'polypeptide(L)'
;MSIFLSKAILDFFIACGIVLGGAMLGGIGAVVSLQPPTLTMLEVADRIKIWALAAAVGGTIDPMRVIESNMLGGNLSPAIKQVLYLGFAFLGAHMGSELVKWVCGRGQ
;
A
#
# COMPACT_ATOMS: atom_id res chain seq x y z
N MET A 1 -4.80 -14.15 19.50
CA MET A 1 -4.09 -13.69 18.29
C MET A 1 -3.07 -12.65 18.72
N SER A 2 -1.80 -12.73 18.31
CA SER A 2 -0.80 -11.73 18.72
C SER A 2 -1.16 -10.37 18.11
N ILE A 3 -1.07 -9.29 18.90
CA ILE A 3 -1.38 -7.91 18.48
C ILE A 3 -0.63 -7.54 17.19
N PHE A 4 0.59 -8.05 17.04
CA PHE A 4 1.41 -7.94 15.84
C PHE A 4 0.72 -8.50 14.59
N LEU A 5 0.24 -9.74 14.63
CA LEU A 5 -0.36 -10.39 13.46
C LEU A 5 -1.65 -9.68 13.03
N SER A 6 -2.45 -9.22 14.00
CA SER A 6 -3.67 -8.46 13.71
C SER A 6 -3.36 -7.15 12.99
N LYS A 7 -2.34 -6.41 13.44
CA LYS A 7 -1.94 -5.16 12.79
C LYS A 7 -1.37 -5.41 11.39
N ALA A 8 -0.50 -6.41 11.24
CA ALA A 8 0.07 -6.76 9.94
C ALA A 8 -1.01 -7.10 8.89
N ILE A 9 -2.04 -7.86 9.29
CA ILE A 9 -3.17 -8.20 8.42
C ILE A 9 -3.98 -6.94 8.07
N LEU A 10 -4.24 -6.06 9.04
CA LEU A 10 -4.93 -4.79 8.78
C LEU A 10 -4.13 -3.91 7.81
N ASP A 11 -2.84 -3.72 8.05
CA ASP A 11 -1.96 -2.91 7.19
C ASP A 11 -1.95 -3.47 5.75
N PHE A 12 -1.95 -4.80 5.59
CA PHE A 12 -2.10 -5.46 4.29
C PHE A 12 -3.43 -5.13 3.59
N PHE A 13 -4.56 -5.30 4.28
CA PHE A 13 -5.88 -5.05 3.68
C PHE A 13 -6.12 -3.57 3.39
N ILE A 14 -5.64 -2.67 4.25
CA ILE A 14 -5.72 -1.22 4.03
C ILE A 14 -4.94 -0.84 2.77
N ALA A 15 -3.68 -1.26 2.67
CA ALA A 15 -2.84 -0.96 1.51
C ALA A 15 -3.42 -1.54 0.21
N CYS A 16 -3.93 -2.77 0.26
CA CYS A 16 -4.62 -3.41 -0.87
C CYS A 16 -5.87 -2.63 -1.30
N GLY A 17 -6.71 -2.25 -0.33
CA GLY A 17 -7.94 -1.51 -0.57
C GLY A 17 -7.70 -0.12 -1.16
N ILE A 18 -6.65 0.58 -0.72
CA ILE A 18 -6.28 1.89 -1.28
C ILE A 18 -5.88 1.76 -2.75
N VAL A 19 -5.07 0.75 -3.10
CA VAL A 19 -4.64 0.55 -4.49
C VAL A 19 -5.83 0.15 -5.38
N LEU A 20 -6.65 -0.80 -4.94
CA LEU A 20 -7.81 -1.25 -5.70
C LEU A 20 -8.85 -0.14 -5.86
N GLY A 21 -9.26 0.50 -4.76
CA GLY A 21 -10.25 1.57 -4.77
C GLY A 21 -9.76 2.80 -5.53
N GLY A 22 -8.50 3.19 -5.33
CA GLY A 22 -7.88 4.31 -6.05
C GLY A 22 -7.84 4.08 -7.56
N ALA A 23 -7.43 2.89 -7.99
CA ALA A 23 -7.43 2.54 -9.40
C ALA A 23 -8.84 2.50 -9.99
N MET A 24 -9.81 1.84 -9.34
CA MET A 24 -11.19 1.75 -9.82
C MET A 24 -11.85 3.12 -9.95
N LEU A 25 -11.74 3.96 -8.91
CA LEU A 25 -12.27 5.33 -8.94
C LEU A 25 -11.52 6.21 -9.95
N GLY A 26 -10.20 6.02 -10.10
CA GLY A 26 -9.41 6.67 -11.14
C GLY A 26 -9.88 6.31 -12.55
N GLY A 27 -10.25 5.05 -12.78
CA GLY A 27 -10.86 4.59 -14.04
C GLY A 27 -12.22 5.24 -14.30
N ILE A 28 -13.08 5.35 -13.28
CA ILE A 28 -14.36 6.07 -13.39
C ILE A 28 -14.11 7.56 -13.72
N GLY A 29 -13.15 8.19 -13.04
CA GLY A 29 -12.75 9.57 -13.32
C GLY A 29 -12.23 9.78 -14.75
N ALA A 30 -11.52 8.79 -15.29
CA ALA A 30 -11.06 8.80 -16.68
C ALA A 30 -12.23 8.75 -17.67
N VAL A 31 -13.26 7.92 -17.41
CA VAL A 31 -14.48 7.88 -18.24
C VAL A 31 -15.15 9.25 -18.28
N VAL A 32 -15.33 9.87 -17.11
CA VAL A 32 -15.93 11.22 -17.00
C VAL A 32 -15.08 12.28 -17.71
N SER A 33 -13.75 12.11 -17.71
CA SER A 33 -12.80 13.04 -18.32
C SER A 33 -12.47 12.74 -19.79
N LEU A 34 -13.16 11.79 -20.43
CA LEU A 34 -12.90 11.34 -21.81
C LEU A 34 -11.46 10.83 -22.04
N GLN A 35 -10.88 10.21 -21.02
CA GLN A 35 -9.56 9.57 -21.06
C GLN A 35 -9.67 8.04 -21.12
N PRO A 36 -8.62 7.32 -21.58
CA PRO A 36 -8.65 5.86 -21.67
C PRO A 36 -8.68 5.22 -20.26
N PRO A 37 -9.78 4.57 -19.83
CA PRO A 37 -9.95 4.18 -18.44
C PRO A 37 -8.97 3.10 -17.99
N THR A 38 -8.67 2.12 -18.84
CA THR A 38 -7.74 1.03 -18.52
C THR A 38 -6.31 1.53 -18.33
N LEU A 39 -5.87 2.50 -19.13
CA LEU A 39 -4.56 3.12 -19.00
C LEU A 39 -4.46 3.88 -17.69
N THR A 40 -5.47 4.71 -17.38
CA THR A 40 -5.50 5.47 -16.13
C THR A 40 -5.53 4.56 -14.90
N MET A 41 -6.30 3.47 -14.94
CA MET A 41 -6.32 2.48 -13.85
C MET A 41 -4.93 1.91 -13.57
N LEU A 42 -4.18 1.56 -14.62
CA LEU A 42 -2.81 1.02 -14.49
C LEU A 42 -1.86 2.07 -13.93
N GLU A 43 -1.88 3.29 -14.46
CA GLU A 43 -1.02 4.38 -13.99
C GLU A 43 -1.31 4.75 -12.53
N VAL A 44 -2.59 4.80 -12.14
CA VAL A 44 -2.99 5.07 -10.76
C VAL A 44 -2.55 3.94 -9.84
N ALA A 45 -2.78 2.68 -10.23
CA ALA A 45 -2.35 1.52 -9.45
C ALA A 45 -0.84 1.50 -9.21
N ASP A 46 -0.03 1.95 -10.18
CA ASP A 46 1.42 2.03 -10.02
C ASP A 46 1.87 3.19 -9.13
N ARG A 47 1.26 4.37 -9.29
CA ARG A 47 1.64 5.58 -8.55
C ARG A 47 1.18 5.57 -7.10
N ILE A 48 0.05 4.94 -6.79
CA ILE A 48 -0.55 5.03 -5.45
C ILE A 48 0.05 4.04 -4.43
N LYS A 49 0.91 3.09 -4.84
CA LYS A 49 1.48 2.09 -3.93
C LYS A 49 2.21 2.72 -2.74
N ILE A 50 3.09 3.70 -3.00
CA ILE A 50 3.85 4.37 -1.93
C ILE A 50 2.91 5.10 -0.96
N TRP A 51 1.88 5.75 -1.48
CA TRP A 51 0.86 6.42 -0.68
C TRP A 51 0.00 5.44 0.12
N ALA A 52 -0.29 4.26 -0.44
CA ALA A 52 -0.99 3.17 0.24
C ALA A 52 -0.16 2.62 1.41
N LEU A 53 1.16 2.46 1.24
CA LEU A 53 2.07 2.09 2.33
C LEU A 53 2.06 3.14 3.44
N ALA A 54 2.18 4.43 3.08
CA ALA A 54 2.19 5.52 4.06
C ALA A 54 0.90 5.57 4.88
N ALA A 55 -0.26 5.44 4.22
CA ALA A 55 -1.57 5.42 4.86
C ALA A 55 -1.80 4.18 5.74
N ALA A 56 -1.34 3.00 5.30
CA ALA A 56 -1.49 1.76 6.05
C ALA A 56 -0.60 1.72 7.31
N VAL A 57 0.67 2.11 7.18
CA VAL A 57 1.65 1.96 8.26
C VAL A 57 1.63 3.12 9.24
N GLY A 58 1.32 4.35 8.79
CA GLY A 58 1.36 5.53 9.66
C GLY A 58 0.97 6.82 8.96
N GLY A 59 -0.34 7.04 8.78
CA GLY A 59 -0.91 8.23 8.15
C GLY A 59 -0.61 9.61 8.79
N THR A 60 0.38 9.73 9.70
CA THR A 60 0.82 11.01 10.31
C THR A 60 2.23 11.01 10.92
N ILE A 61 2.85 9.87 11.25
CA ILE A 61 4.22 9.80 11.80
C ILE A 61 5.02 8.85 10.92
N ASP A 62 6.03 9.40 10.25
CA ASP A 62 6.97 8.69 9.39
C ASP A 62 7.47 7.41 10.06
N PRO A 63 7.18 6.21 9.51
CA PRO A 63 7.73 4.96 10.03
C PRO A 63 9.25 4.99 10.12
N MET A 64 9.89 5.79 9.25
CA MET A 64 11.32 6.10 9.23
C MET A 64 11.84 6.71 10.54
N ARG A 65 11.07 7.58 11.20
CA ARG A 65 11.48 8.26 12.45
C ARG A 65 11.49 7.32 13.65
N VAL A 66 10.59 6.34 13.65
CA VAL A 66 10.56 5.28 14.65
C VAL A 66 11.72 4.31 14.43
N ILE A 67 12.07 4.00 13.17
CA ILE A 67 13.26 3.21 12.84
C ILE A 67 14.53 3.95 13.29
N GLU A 68 14.66 5.23 12.97
CA GLU A 68 15.80 6.08 13.34
C GLU A 68 15.98 6.16 14.86
N SER A 69 14.92 6.50 15.60
CA SER A 69 14.96 6.62 17.07
C SER A 69 15.24 5.30 17.80
N ASN A 70 14.75 4.16 17.30
CA ASN A 70 15.00 2.85 17.93
C ASN A 70 16.40 2.30 17.58
N MET A 71 16.91 2.58 16.38
CA MET A 71 18.24 2.17 15.95
C MET A 71 19.35 2.97 16.68
N LEU A 72 19.12 4.27 16.94
CA LEU A 72 19.99 5.11 17.78
C LEU A 72 19.99 4.71 19.27
N GLY A 73 18.93 4.03 19.74
CA GLY A 73 18.77 3.61 21.14
C GLY A 73 19.22 2.17 21.46
N GLY A 74 19.76 1.41 20.49
CA GLY A 74 20.24 0.03 20.70
C GLY A 74 19.14 -1.03 20.89
N ASN A 75 17.86 -0.67 20.78
CA ASN A 75 16.73 -1.59 20.89
C ASN A 75 16.32 -2.09 19.48
N LEU A 76 16.86 -3.23 19.04
CA LEU A 76 16.54 -3.84 17.75
C LEU A 76 15.11 -4.42 17.65
N SER A 77 14.44 -4.68 18.78
CA SER A 77 13.13 -5.34 18.79
C SER A 77 12.00 -4.54 18.10
N PRO A 78 11.86 -3.21 18.29
CA PRO A 78 10.80 -2.43 17.67
C PRO A 78 11.05 -2.12 16.19
N ALA A 79 12.31 -1.88 15.80
CA ALA A 79 12.68 -1.58 14.41
C ALA A 79 12.34 -2.74 13.46
N ILE A 80 12.64 -3.98 13.86
CA ILE A 80 12.32 -5.19 13.08
C ILE A 80 10.80 -5.33 12.89
N LYS A 81 10.00 -5.06 13.93
CA LYS A 81 8.53 -5.09 13.82
C LYS A 81 8.01 -4.06 12.83
N GLN A 82 8.61 -2.86 12.80
CA GLN A 82 8.25 -1.80 11.85
C GLN A 82 8.51 -2.24 10.40
N VAL A 83 9.67 -2.83 10.13
CA VAL A 83 10.03 -3.36 8.81
C VAL A 83 9.06 -4.46 8.39
N LEU A 84 8.67 -5.34 9.32
CA LEU A 84 7.69 -6.38 9.03
C LEU A 84 6.31 -5.79 8.68
N TYR A 85 5.81 -4.79 9.43
CA TYR A 85 4.55 -4.10 9.09
C TYR A 85 4.61 -3.46 7.70
N LEU A 86 5.73 -2.81 7.36
CA LEU A 86 5.94 -2.25 6.02
C LEU A 86 5.94 -3.34 4.93
N GLY A 87 6.55 -4.50 5.21
CA GLY A 87 6.53 -5.66 4.32
C GLY A 87 5.12 -6.17 4.06
N PHE A 88 4.30 -6.31 5.10
CA PHE A 88 2.89 -6.73 4.94
C PHE A 88 2.06 -5.70 4.18
N ALA A 89 2.20 -4.40 4.48
CA ALA A 89 1.55 -3.34 3.71
C ALA A 89 1.99 -3.34 2.24
N PHE A 90 3.27 -3.58 1.98
CA PHE A 90 3.81 -3.69 0.63
C PHE A 90 3.21 -4.86 -0.14
N LEU A 91 3.12 -6.04 0.46
CA LEU A 91 2.46 -7.19 -0.15
C LEU A 91 1.00 -6.88 -0.48
N GLY A 92 0.28 -6.17 0.39
CA GLY A 92 -1.10 -5.74 0.16
C GLY A 92 -1.24 -4.79 -1.02
N ALA A 93 -0.43 -3.73 -1.06
CA ALA A 93 -0.42 -2.78 -2.18
C ALA A 93 0.00 -3.44 -3.50
N HIS A 94 0.99 -4.34 -3.46
CA HIS A 94 1.45 -5.06 -4.64
C HIS A 94 0.36 -6.00 -5.17
N MET A 95 -0.30 -6.76 -4.30
CA MET A 95 -1.42 -7.63 -4.67
C MET A 95 -2.58 -6.82 -5.28
N GLY A 96 -2.93 -5.67 -4.67
CA GLY A 96 -3.95 -4.78 -5.21
C GLY A 96 -3.61 -4.27 -6.62
N SER A 97 -2.34 -3.91 -6.86
CA SER A 97 -1.88 -3.48 -8.18
C SER A 97 -1.92 -4.60 -9.20
N GLU A 98 -1.53 -5.82 -8.82
CA GLU A 98 -1.53 -6.97 -9.73
C GLU A 98 -2.95 -7.37 -10.13
N LEU A 99 -3.90 -7.31 -9.18
CA LEU A 99 -5.32 -7.49 -9.47
C LEU A 99 -5.85 -6.46 -10.49
N VAL A 100 -5.47 -5.19 -10.35
CA VAL A 100 -5.84 -4.15 -11.33
C VAL A 100 -5.25 -4.47 -12.70
N LYS A 101 -3.99 -4.90 -12.77
CA LYS A 101 -3.36 -5.29 -14.05
C LYS A 101 -4.08 -6.45 -14.72
N TRP A 102 -4.48 -7.46 -13.95
CA TRP A 102 -5.25 -8.59 -14.46
C TRP A 102 -6.60 -8.14 -15.01
N VAL A 103 -7.32 -7.28 -14.29
CA VAL A 103 -8.60 -6.72 -14.76
C VAL A 103 -8.44 -5.90 -16.04
N CYS A 104 -7.35 -5.14 -16.16
CA CYS A 104 -7.03 -4.38 -17.37
C CYS A 104 -6.48 -5.23 -18.53
N GLY A 105 -6.43 -6.57 -18.41
CA GLY A 105 -5.93 -7.47 -19.45
C GLY A 105 -4.42 -7.42 -19.65
N ARG A 106 -3.68 -6.85 -18.68
CA ARG A 106 -2.23 -6.69 -18.69
C ARG A 106 -1.59 -7.59 -17.63
N GLY A 107 -1.99 -8.86 -17.60
CA GLY A 107 -1.25 -9.89 -16.86
C GLY A 107 0.08 -10.10 -17.57
N GLN A 108 1.19 -9.89 -16.85
CA GLN A 108 2.51 -10.31 -17.34
C GLN A 108 2.57 -11.82 -17.50
#